data_AF-A0A9E5FHE0-F1
#
_entry.id   AF-A0A9E5FHE0-F1
#
_cell.length_a   1.000
_cell.length_b   1.000
_cell.length_c   1.000
_cell.angle_alpha   90.00
_cell.angle_beta   90.00
_cell.angle_gamma   90.00
#
_symmetry.space_group_name_H-M   'P 1'
#
loop_
_entity.id
_entity.type
_entity.pdbx_description
1 polymer ?
#
loop_
_entity_poly.entity_id
_entity_poly.type
_entity_poly.pdbx_seq_one_letter_code
_entity_poly.pdbx_strand_id
1 'polypeptide(L)' 'MKSAMPEVLRIENLHKRYSVESTAVHALKGVNLVVHQGDFVALMGPSG' A
#
# COMPACT_ATOMS: atom_id res chain seq x y z
N MET A 1 -11.77 25.85 12.72
CA MET A 1 -11.08 25.15 11.61
C MET A 1 -10.63 23.79 12.13
N LYS A 2 -11.12 22.68 11.57
CA LYS A 2 -10.61 21.35 11.92
C LYS A 2 -9.20 21.25 11.32
N SER A 3 -8.17 21.08 12.14
CA SER A 3 -6.84 20.73 11.64
C SER A 3 -6.95 19.43 10.85
N ALA A 4 -6.35 19.36 9.67
CA ALA A 4 -6.22 18.08 8.97
C ALA A 4 -5.50 17.12 9.92
N MET A 5 -6.04 15.90 10.07
CA MET A 5 -5.41 14.90 10.92
C MET A 5 -4.04 14.56 10.32
N PRO A 6 -3.00 14.39 11.14
CA PRO A 6 -1.66 14.13 10.62
C PRO A 6 -1.62 12.81 9.87
N GLU A 7 -0.81 12.76 8.82
CA GLU A 7 -0.49 11.52 8.11
C GLU A 7 0.37 10.64 9.01
N VAL A 8 -0.05 9.39 9.20
CA VAL A 8 0.68 8.41 10.01
C VAL A 8 1.37 7.35 9.15
N LEU A 9 0.92 7.18 7.91
CA LEU A 9 1.58 6.33 6.92
C LEU A 9 1.41 6.94 5.53
N ARG A 10 2.50 6.93 4.77
CA ARG A 10 2.55 7.36 3.38
C ARG A 10 3.38 6.36 2.58
N ILE A 11 2.79 5.83 1.53
CA ILE A 11 3.39 4.92 0.57
C ILE A 11 3.33 5.61 -0.79
N GLU A 12 4.48 5.70 -1.45
CA GLU A 12 4.60 6.34 -2.76
C GLU A 12 5.26 5.37 -3.75
N ASN A 13 4.57 5.12 -4.86
CA ASN A 13 5.01 4.29 -5.98
C ASN A 13 5.65 2.95 -5.56
N LEU A 14 5.00 2.22 -4.65
CA LEU A 14 5.54 0.96 -4.12
C LEU A 14 5.43 -0.18 -5.13
N HIS A 15 6.58 -0.76 -5.49
CA HIS A 15 6.67 -1.97 -6.30
C HIS A 15 7.28 -3.10 -5.48
N LYS A 16 6.72 -4.30 -5.62
CA LYS A 16 7.29 -5.52 -5.06
C LYS A 16 7.24 -6.62 -6.09
N ARG A 17 8.40 -7.17 -6.39
CA ARG A 17 8.58 -8.35 -7.23
C ARG A 17 9.18 -9.47 -6.40
N TYR A 18 8.65 -10.66 -6.57
CA TYR A 18 9.26 -11.89 -6.12
C TYR A 18 9.81 -12.61 -7.35
N SER A 19 11.09 -12.96 -7.31
CA SER A 19 11.70 -13.80 -8.33
C SER A 19 11.75 -15.21 -7.76
N VAL A 20 10.92 -16.11 -8.31
CA VAL A 20 10.97 -17.54 -7.96
C VAL A 20 11.49 -18.25 -9.19
N GLU A 21 12.74 -18.74 -9.10
CA GLU A 21 13.47 -19.42 -10.15
C GLU A 21 13.34 -18.77 -11.55
N SER A 22 12.38 -19.24 -12.35
CA SER A 22 12.15 -18.87 -13.75
C SER A 22 11.01 -17.87 -13.97
N THR A 23 10.24 -17.49 -12.94
CA THR A 23 9.09 -16.57 -13.05
C THR A 23 9.20 -15.40 -12.09
N ALA A 24 8.98 -14.20 -12.61
CA ALA A 24 8.86 -12.98 -11.79
C ALA A 24 7.39 -12.67 -11.51
N VAL A 25 7.00 -12.69 -10.24
CA VAL A 25 5.66 -12.30 -9.79
C VAL A 25 5.70 -10.85 -9.30
N HIS A 26 4.92 -9.98 -9.95
CA HIS A 26 4.72 -8.60 -9.53
C HIS A 26 3.58 -8.53 -8.50
N ALA A 27 3.92 -8.69 -7.22
CA ALA A 27 2.97 -8.64 -6.12
C ALA A 27 2.39 -7.23 -5.90
N LEU A 28 3.21 -6.18 -6.03
CA LEU A 28 2.77 -4.79 -5.97
C LEU A 28 3.25 -4.05 -7.22
N LYS A 29 2.36 -3.26 -7.84
CA LYS A 29 2.58 -2.57 -9.12
C LYS A 29 2.35 -1.05 -8.97
N GLY A 30 3.23 -0.35 -8.27
CA GLY A 30 3.18 1.11 -8.14
C GLY A 30 2.04 1.59 -7.24
N VAL A 31 1.95 1.03 -6.04
CA VAL A 31 0.89 1.36 -5.07
C VAL A 31 1.20 2.69 -4.39
N ASN A 32 0.18 3.56 -4.29
CA ASN A 32 0.22 4.78 -3.49
C ASN A 32 -0.88 4.69 -2.42
N LEU A 33 -0.55 5.03 -1.17
CA LEU A 33 -1.49 5.01 -0.04
C LEU A 33 -1.10 6.07 0.99
N VAL A 34 -2.09 6.83 1.49
CA VAL A 34 -1.93 7.72 2.65
C VAL A 34 -2.95 7.31 3.69
N VAL A 35 -2.51 7.17 4.94
CA VAL A 35 -3.37 6.89 6.09
C VAL A 35 -3.17 8.00 7.12
N HIS A 36 -4.27 8.56 7.61
CA HIS A 36 -4.28 9.62 8.61
C HIS A 36 -4.53 9.05 10.01
N GLN A 37 -4.12 9.79 11.02
CA GLN A 37 -4.34 9.42 12.41
C GLN A 37 -5.84 9.22 12.69
N GLY A 38 -6.22 8.03 13.17
CA GLY A 38 -7.62 7.72 13.49
C GLY A 38 -8.38 7.01 12.38
N ASP A 39 -7.78 6.81 11.20
CA ASP A 39 -8.34 5.97 10.15
C ASP A 39 -8.36 4.49 10.61
N PHE A 40 -9.49 3.82 10.34
CA PHE A 40 -9.58 2.35 10.41
C PHE A 40 -9.53 1.80 8.98
N VAL A 41 -8.50 1.03 8.65
CA VAL A 41 -8.22 0.59 7.28
C VAL A 41 -8.26 -0.93 7.18
N ALA A 42 -8.89 -1.45 6.14
CA ALA A 42 -8.88 -2.87 5.78
C ALA A 42 -8.35 -3.06 4.36
N LEU A 43 -7.53 -4.09 4.16
CA LEU A 43 -7.07 -4.51 2.83
C LEU A 43 -7.91 -5.72 2.39
N MET A 44 -8.53 -5.61 1.22
CA MET A 44 -9.40 -6.65 0.66
C MET A 44 -9.05 -6.93 -0.79
N GLY A 45 -9.26 -8.17 -1.21
CA GLY A 45 -9.04 -8.62 -2.58
C GLY A 45 -9.08 -10.15 -2.68
N PRO A 46 -9.15 -10.70 -3.90
CA PRO A 46 -9.01 -12.13 -4.09
C PRO A 46 -7.63 -12.61 -3.62
N SER A 47 -7.52 -13.88 -3.23
CA SER A 47 -6.22 -14.51 -3.04
C SER A 47 -5.46 -14.49 -4.36
N GLY A 48 -4.23 -13.97 -4.33
CA GLY A 48 -3.30 -13.91 -5.45
C GLY A 48 -1.91 -14.31 -5.02
#